data_AF-A0A0H4I8V8-F1
#
_entry.id   AF-A0A0H4I8V8-F1
#
_cell.length_a   1.000
_cell.length_b   1.000
_cell.length_c   1.000
_cell.angle_alpha   90.00
_cell.angle_beta   90.00
_cell.angle_gamma   90.00
#
_symmetry.space_group_name_H-M   'P 1'
#
loop_
_entity.id
_entity.type
_entity.pdbx_description
1 polymer ?
#
loop_
_entity_poly.entity_id
_entity_poly.type
_entity_poly.pdbx_seq_one_letter_code
_entity_poly.pdbx_strand_id
1 'polypeptide(L)'
;MSQPFYEELGRSIALARGTESGSELSDRVDISRRTLTKIEKGDPSVAFGSYCAVAQALGLQWLFDLVMTSPASNPSVPQHYLTGASALSLAKEGEMPALWYSSSLSNPSRWQIAGVGINGASHLLGAHELWDATEEIKSLGVNVARIWSATHERALFDLMYHFFEVRQKPMPNIQVSDIDDVVNMGKVQQWVKDFRPFLSSKGASTMLKWINH
;
A
#
# COMPACT_ATOMS: atom_id res chain seq x y z
N MET A 1 -12.23 -5.46 20.37
CA MET A 1 -10.89 -5.77 19.80
C MET A 1 -10.12 -6.57 20.82
N SER A 2 -9.31 -7.54 20.40
CA SER A 2 -8.60 -8.46 21.29
C SER A 2 -7.29 -7.85 21.82
N GLN A 3 -6.75 -8.37 22.92
CA GLN A 3 -5.46 -7.93 23.46
C GLN A 3 -4.31 -8.03 22.44
N PRO A 4 -4.18 -9.12 21.65
CA PRO A 4 -3.15 -9.22 20.62
C PRO A 4 -3.23 -8.15 19.53
N PHE A 5 -4.44 -7.65 19.22
CA PHE A 5 -4.63 -6.56 18.27
C PHE A 5 -3.94 -5.27 18.75
N TYR A 6 -4.17 -4.89 20.01
CA TYR A 6 -3.60 -3.66 20.55
C TYR A 6 -2.08 -3.75 20.67
N GLU A 7 -1.55 -4.92 21.05
CA GLU A 7 -0.11 -5.17 21.13
C GLU A 7 0.59 -4.99 19.78
N GLU A 8 0.03 -5.55 18.70
CA GLU A 8 0.61 -5.43 17.36
C GLU A 8 0.52 -4.00 16.82
N LEU A 9 -0.63 -3.35 17.01
CA LEU A 9 -0.84 -1.95 16.64
C LEU A 9 0.12 -1.01 17.40
N GLY A 10 0.25 -1.21 18.71
CA GLY A 10 1.16 -0.44 19.56
C GLY A 10 2.63 -0.61 19.15
N ARG A 11 3.05 -1.85 18.89
CA ARG A 11 4.41 -2.15 18.40
C ARG A 11 4.69 -1.47 17.06
N SER A 12 3.73 -1.50 16.14
CA SER A 12 3.84 -0.87 14.82
C SER A 12 3.98 0.65 14.92
N ILE A 13 3.19 1.28 15.80
CA ILE A 13 3.29 2.72 16.11
C ILE A 13 4.65 3.05 16.74
N ALA A 14 5.14 2.25 17.68
CA ALA A 14 6.43 2.46 18.32
C ALA A 14 7.59 2.37 17.31
N LEU A 15 7.53 1.39 16.41
CA LEU A 15 8.51 1.21 15.33
C LEU A 15 8.52 2.42 14.38
N ALA A 16 7.33 2.85 13.96
CA ALA A 16 7.16 3.94 13.00
C ALA A 16 7.49 5.32 13.58
N ARG A 17 7.28 5.54 14.88
CA ARG A 17 7.78 6.76 15.55
C ARG A 17 9.31 6.85 15.43
N GLY A 18 10.02 5.71 15.48
CA GLY A 18 11.45 5.65 15.28
C GLY A 18 12.21 6.63 16.18
N THR A 19 12.92 7.57 15.57
CA THR A 19 13.71 8.60 16.27
C THR A 19 12.93 9.87 16.63
N GLU A 20 11.68 10.04 16.17
CA GLU A 20 10.85 11.19 16.56
C GLU A 20 10.63 11.17 18.08
N SER A 21 10.83 12.33 18.73
CA SER A 21 10.72 12.37 20.18
C SER A 21 9.27 12.16 20.62
N GLY A 22 9.08 11.43 21.72
CA GLY A 22 7.74 11.22 22.27
C GLY A 22 7.06 12.52 22.70
N SER A 23 7.82 13.59 22.97
CA SER A 23 7.28 14.93 23.24
C SER A 23 6.74 15.61 21.99
N GLU A 24 7.52 15.63 20.90
CA GLU A 24 7.09 16.27 19.65
C GLU A 24 5.82 15.61 19.11
N LEU A 25 5.78 14.26 19.13
CA LEU A 25 4.61 13.53 18.67
C LEU A 25 3.40 13.73 19.61
N SER A 26 3.61 13.72 20.92
CA SER A 26 2.51 13.90 21.88
C SER A 26 1.88 15.29 21.77
N ASP A 27 2.70 16.31 21.57
CA ASP A 27 2.27 17.70 21.43
C ASP A 27 1.54 17.90 20.10
N ARG A 28 2.03 17.28 19.01
CA ARG A 28 1.39 17.32 17.69
C ARG A 28 0.01 16.69 17.68
N VAL A 29 -0.23 15.68 18.52
CA VAL A 29 -1.47 14.89 18.57
C VAL A 29 -2.39 15.32 19.72
N ASP A 30 -1.98 16.32 20.51
CA ASP A 30 -2.69 16.80 21.71
C ASP A 30 -3.03 15.67 22.71
N ILE A 31 -2.01 14.85 23.04
CA ILE A 31 -2.12 13.80 24.06
C ILE A 31 -0.98 13.88 25.07
N SER A 32 -1.16 13.28 26.24
CA SER A 32 -0.06 13.18 27.20
C SER A 32 1.01 12.18 26.74
N ARG A 33 2.28 12.43 27.08
CA ARG A 33 3.38 11.45 26.88
C ARG A 33 3.08 10.09 27.50
N ARG A 34 2.37 10.07 28.63
CA ARG A 34 1.93 8.83 29.30
C ARG A 34 0.92 8.06 28.44
N THR A 35 0.00 8.76 27.78
CA THR A 35 -0.95 8.16 26.84
C THR A 35 -0.22 7.60 25.63
N LEU A 36 0.75 8.33 25.07
CA LEU A 36 1.58 7.84 23.96
C LEU A 36 2.35 6.55 24.34
N THR A 37 2.96 6.50 25.53
CA THR A 37 3.63 5.27 26.00
C THR A 37 2.67 4.08 26.17
N LYS A 38 1.44 4.33 26.61
CA LYS A 38 0.41 3.27 26.70
C LYS A 38 -0.02 2.79 25.31
N ILE A 39 -0.16 3.70 24.35
CA ILE A 39 -0.43 3.40 22.95
C ILE A 39 0.65 2.48 22.38
N GLU A 40 1.92 2.87 22.51
CA GLU A 40 3.07 2.10 22.02
C GLU A 40 3.20 0.71 22.66
N LYS A 41 2.65 0.52 23.86
CA LYS A 41 2.60 -0.78 24.55
C LYS A 41 1.37 -1.62 24.21
N GLY A 42 0.43 -1.09 23.44
CA GLY A 42 -0.81 -1.79 23.13
C GLY A 42 -1.75 -1.93 24.33
N ASP A 43 -1.83 -0.92 25.19
CA ASP A 43 -2.76 -0.89 26.33
C ASP A 43 -4.22 -0.69 25.86
N PRO A 44 -5.11 -1.70 26.01
CA PRO A 44 -6.51 -1.60 25.58
C PRO A 44 -7.32 -0.58 26.41
N SER A 45 -6.78 -0.07 27.52
CA SER A 45 -7.42 0.97 28.32
C SER A 45 -7.42 2.35 27.64
N VAL A 46 -6.62 2.54 26.59
CA VAL A 46 -6.57 3.82 25.86
C VAL A 46 -7.68 3.83 24.80
N ALA A 47 -8.39 4.95 24.71
CA ALA A 47 -9.42 5.13 23.71
C ALA A 47 -8.85 4.90 22.31
N PHE A 48 -9.52 4.08 21.50
CA PHE A 48 -9.04 3.72 20.17
C PHE A 48 -8.87 4.96 19.26
N GLY A 49 -9.65 6.02 19.45
CA GLY A 49 -9.46 7.29 18.76
C GLY A 49 -8.07 7.91 18.97
N SER A 50 -7.44 7.71 20.13
CA SER A 50 -6.07 8.17 20.37
C SER A 50 -5.03 7.33 19.61
N TYR A 51 -5.26 6.04 19.41
CA TYR A 51 -4.45 5.21 18.50
C TYR A 51 -4.55 5.75 17.07
N CYS A 52 -5.76 6.04 16.60
CA CYS A 52 -6.00 6.61 15.26
C CYS A 52 -5.29 7.95 15.07
N ALA A 53 -5.37 8.84 16.05
CA ALA A 53 -4.75 10.16 15.98
C ALA A 53 -3.21 10.07 15.90
N VAL A 54 -2.59 9.20 16.70
CA VAL A 54 -1.13 8.97 16.67
C VAL A 54 -0.69 8.36 15.35
N ALA A 55 -1.36 7.30 14.91
CA ALA A 55 -1.06 6.68 13.62
C ALA A 55 -1.26 7.67 12.46
N GLN A 56 -2.28 8.53 12.51
CA GLN A 56 -2.49 9.57 11.50
C GLN A 56 -1.32 10.56 11.44
N ALA A 57 -0.83 11.03 12.59
CA ALA A 57 0.31 11.93 12.65
C ALA A 57 1.61 11.30 12.14
N LEU A 58 1.73 9.97 12.23
CA LEU A 58 2.86 9.18 11.72
C LEU A 58 2.67 8.70 10.27
N GLY A 59 1.56 9.01 9.60
CA GLY A 59 1.28 8.52 8.24
C GLY A 59 0.97 7.01 8.18
N LEU A 60 0.48 6.46 9.28
CA LEU A 60 0.20 5.03 9.49
C LEU A 60 -1.28 4.68 9.39
N GLN A 61 -2.11 5.51 8.76
CA GLN A 61 -3.54 5.24 8.64
C GLN A 61 -3.81 3.88 7.95
N TRP A 62 -2.90 3.47 7.06
CA TRP A 62 -2.88 2.17 6.39
C TRP A 62 -2.87 0.96 7.35
N LEU A 63 -2.30 1.10 8.56
CA LEU A 63 -2.32 0.02 9.55
C LEU A 63 -3.75 -0.31 9.99
N PHE A 64 -4.67 0.63 9.97
CA PHE A 64 -6.06 0.34 10.34
C PHE A 64 -6.77 -0.49 9.28
N ASP A 65 -6.51 -0.25 8.01
CA ASP A 65 -7.03 -1.07 6.91
C ASP A 65 -6.48 -2.52 6.98
N LEU A 66 -5.26 -2.68 7.52
CA LEU A 66 -4.58 -3.97 7.66
C LEU A 66 -5.05 -4.79 8.87
N VAL A 67 -5.41 -4.12 9.97
CA VAL A 67 -5.62 -4.77 11.28
C VAL A 67 -7.09 -4.75 11.73
N MET A 68 -7.92 -3.83 11.21
CA MET A 68 -9.33 -3.73 11.61
C MET A 68 -10.21 -4.72 10.87
N THR A 69 -10.82 -5.64 11.63
CA THR A 69 -11.57 -6.81 11.14
C THR A 69 -13.05 -6.54 10.84
N SER A 70 -13.49 -5.30 10.56
CA SER A 70 -14.93 -5.04 10.40
C SER A 70 -15.35 -4.87 8.93
N PRO A 71 -16.28 -5.71 8.42
CA PRO A 71 -16.96 -5.49 7.16
C PRO A 71 -18.10 -4.48 7.38
N ALA A 72 -17.78 -3.22 7.64
CA ALA A 72 -18.79 -2.18 7.73
C ALA A 72 -19.16 -1.68 6.32
N SER A 73 -20.08 -2.41 5.67
CA SER A 73 -21.12 -1.93 4.73
C SER A 73 -20.81 -0.70 3.86
N ASN A 74 -19.65 -0.68 3.22
CA ASN A 74 -19.36 0.07 2.01
C ASN A 74 -18.27 -0.71 1.29
N PRO A 75 -18.37 -0.99 -0.02
CA PRO A 75 -17.19 -1.37 -0.80
C PRO A 75 -16.35 -0.09 -0.98
N SER A 76 -15.90 0.51 0.12
CA SER A 76 -14.95 1.60 0.06
C SER A 76 -13.68 0.98 -0.50
N VAL A 77 -13.31 1.41 -1.70
CA VAL A 77 -12.03 1.13 -2.33
C VAL A 77 -10.95 1.20 -1.25
N PRO A 78 -10.18 0.13 -1.01
CA PRO A 78 -9.07 0.16 -0.07
C PRO A 78 -8.22 1.40 -0.34
N GLN A 79 -8.12 2.30 0.66
CA GLN A 79 -7.30 3.50 0.52
C GLN A 79 -5.82 3.13 0.42
N HIS A 80 -5.45 2.01 1.03
CA HIS A 80 -4.13 1.44 1.02
C HIS A 80 -4.18 -0.02 0.59
N TYR A 81 -3.27 -0.39 -0.30
CA TYR A 81 -3.12 -1.75 -0.82
C TYR A 81 -1.69 -1.92 -1.33
N LEU A 82 -1.21 -3.17 -1.37
CA LEU A 82 0.08 -3.50 -1.99
C LEU A 82 0.00 -3.17 -3.48
N THR A 83 0.99 -2.45 -3.97
CA THR A 83 1.09 -2.07 -5.38
C THR A 83 2.54 -2.10 -5.85
N GLY A 84 2.78 -1.68 -7.09
CA GLY A 84 4.07 -1.62 -7.74
C GLY A 84 4.90 -2.89 -7.60
N ALA A 85 6.19 -2.76 -7.30
CA ALA A 85 7.12 -3.89 -7.25
C ALA A 85 6.72 -4.96 -6.22
N SER A 86 6.04 -4.58 -5.13
CA SER A 86 5.52 -5.55 -4.15
C SER A 86 4.40 -6.37 -4.78
N ALA A 87 3.38 -5.75 -5.34
CA ALA A 87 2.29 -6.48 -5.99
C ALA A 87 2.76 -7.25 -7.23
N LEU A 88 3.72 -6.72 -8.00
CA LEU A 88 4.35 -7.44 -9.13
C LEU A 88 5.13 -8.68 -8.67
N SER A 89 5.66 -8.67 -7.44
CA SER A 89 6.36 -9.84 -6.88
C SER A 89 5.43 -10.85 -6.21
N LEU A 90 4.15 -10.50 -6.03
CA LEU A 90 3.16 -11.33 -5.37
C LEU A 90 2.32 -12.04 -6.43
N ALA A 91 2.13 -13.34 -6.30
CA ALA A 91 1.31 -14.13 -7.21
C ALA A 91 0.16 -14.77 -6.44
N LYS A 92 -1.01 -14.85 -7.08
CA LYS A 92 -2.10 -15.69 -6.57
C LYS A 92 -1.73 -17.16 -6.70
N GLU A 93 -2.43 -18.02 -5.97
CA GLU A 93 -2.28 -19.46 -6.12
C GLU A 93 -2.45 -19.88 -7.60
N GLY A 94 -1.42 -20.53 -8.15
CA GLY A 94 -1.40 -21.00 -9.54
C GLY A 94 -0.89 -19.98 -10.57
N GLU A 95 -0.59 -18.75 -10.18
CA GLU A 95 0.02 -17.73 -11.04
C GLU A 95 1.54 -17.65 -10.85
N MET A 96 2.24 -17.06 -11.81
CA MET A 96 3.67 -16.71 -11.69
C MET A 96 3.79 -15.25 -11.27
N PRO A 97 4.73 -14.89 -10.38
CA PRO A 97 4.99 -13.48 -10.09
C PRO A 97 5.65 -12.82 -11.30
N ALA A 98 5.30 -11.56 -11.58
CA ALA A 98 5.94 -10.77 -12.64
C ALA A 98 7.39 -10.39 -12.26
N LEU A 99 7.69 -10.21 -10.97
CA LEU A 99 9.04 -9.92 -10.48
C LEU A 99 9.49 -10.95 -9.45
N TRP A 100 10.76 -11.36 -9.53
CA TRP A 100 11.31 -12.41 -8.67
C TRP A 100 11.91 -11.89 -7.34
N TYR A 101 11.45 -10.73 -6.85
CA TYR A 101 11.97 -10.11 -5.61
C TYR A 101 11.25 -10.58 -4.34
N SER A 102 11.09 -11.88 -4.16
CA SER A 102 10.35 -12.48 -3.04
C SER A 102 10.87 -12.07 -1.64
N SER A 103 12.17 -11.80 -1.50
CA SER A 103 12.76 -11.30 -0.25
C SER A 103 12.19 -9.95 0.20
N SER A 104 11.72 -9.12 -0.73
CA SER A 104 11.08 -7.83 -0.40
C SER A 104 9.70 -8.01 0.24
N LEU A 105 9.00 -9.10 -0.08
CA LEU A 105 7.65 -9.37 0.43
C LEU A 105 7.64 -9.89 1.86
N SER A 106 8.68 -10.63 2.26
CA SER A 106 8.84 -11.07 3.66
C SER A 106 9.15 -9.94 4.65
N ASN A 107 9.47 -8.73 4.15
CA ASN A 107 9.84 -7.58 4.97
C ASN A 107 8.89 -6.39 4.72
N PRO A 108 7.89 -6.17 5.60
CA PRO A 108 6.90 -5.09 5.46
C PRO A 108 7.48 -3.68 5.28
N SER A 109 8.68 -3.41 5.83
CA SER A 109 9.33 -2.09 5.68
C SER A 109 9.77 -1.78 4.24
N ARG A 110 9.79 -2.78 3.35
CA ARG A 110 10.13 -2.64 1.93
C ARG A 110 8.91 -2.63 1.01
N TRP A 111 7.71 -2.74 1.57
CA TRP A 111 6.50 -2.81 0.77
C TRP A 111 6.20 -1.48 0.08
N GLN A 112 5.80 -1.58 -1.18
CA GLN A 112 5.22 -0.48 -1.92
C GLN A 112 3.72 -0.48 -1.69
N ILE A 113 3.25 0.57 -1.02
CA ILE A 113 1.85 0.73 -0.61
C ILE A 113 1.29 1.98 -1.28
N ALA A 114 0.15 1.82 -1.96
CA ALA A 114 -0.61 2.94 -2.47
C ALA A 114 -1.04 3.86 -1.31
N GLY A 115 -0.78 5.15 -1.41
CA GLY A 115 -1.09 6.15 -0.37
C GLY A 115 0.04 6.43 0.64
N VAL A 116 1.06 5.58 0.74
CA VAL A 116 2.18 5.74 1.72
C VAL A 116 3.53 5.98 1.03
N GLY A 117 3.73 5.41 -0.16
CA GLY A 117 4.95 5.60 -0.95
C GLY A 117 4.71 5.68 -2.45
N ILE A 118 3.59 5.13 -2.92
CA ILE A 118 3.13 5.21 -4.31
C ILE A 118 1.83 6.00 -4.35
N ASN A 119 1.72 6.92 -5.31
CA ASN A 119 0.45 7.58 -5.60
C ASN A 119 -0.34 6.59 -6.45
N GLY A 120 -1.24 5.82 -5.84
CA GLY A 120 -2.05 4.84 -6.56
C GLY A 120 -3.14 5.50 -7.42
N ALA A 121 -3.61 4.79 -8.44
CA ALA A 121 -4.63 5.28 -9.36
C ALA A 121 -6.07 4.97 -8.90
N SER A 122 -6.32 4.87 -7.58
CA SER A 122 -7.64 4.50 -7.03
C SER A 122 -8.76 5.47 -7.38
N HIS A 123 -8.44 6.75 -7.64
CA HIS A 123 -9.42 7.72 -8.12
C HIS A 123 -9.87 7.45 -9.57
N LEU A 124 -9.10 6.68 -10.35
CA LEU A 124 -9.45 6.30 -11.73
C LEU A 124 -10.13 4.93 -11.78
N LEU A 125 -9.58 3.95 -11.07
CA LEU A 125 -9.97 2.56 -11.18
C LEU A 125 -10.83 2.06 -10.00
N GLY A 126 -10.96 2.85 -8.94
CA GLY A 126 -11.59 2.39 -7.71
C GLY A 126 -10.98 1.08 -7.21
N ALA A 127 -11.85 0.14 -6.81
CA ALA A 127 -11.46 -1.18 -6.33
C ALA A 127 -11.21 -2.20 -7.46
N HIS A 128 -11.33 -1.78 -8.73
CA HIS A 128 -11.07 -2.65 -9.86
C HIS A 128 -9.64 -3.19 -9.78
N GLU A 129 -9.50 -4.50 -9.95
CA GLU A 129 -8.22 -5.21 -9.98
C GLU A 129 -7.45 -5.16 -8.65
N LEU A 130 -8.22 -5.08 -7.55
CA LEU A 130 -7.73 -5.38 -6.22
C LEU A 130 -8.25 -6.75 -5.77
N TRP A 131 -7.45 -7.45 -4.98
CA TRP A 131 -7.78 -8.76 -4.44
C TRP A 131 -7.26 -8.92 -3.01
N ASP A 132 -7.92 -9.77 -2.23
CA ASP A 132 -7.52 -10.07 -0.85
C ASP A 132 -6.34 -11.05 -0.88
N ALA A 133 -5.14 -10.56 -0.53
CA ALA A 133 -3.87 -11.27 -0.64
C ALA A 133 -3.34 -11.77 0.71
N THR A 134 -4.25 -11.91 1.67
CA THR A 134 -3.93 -12.21 3.07
C THR A 134 -3.24 -13.55 3.22
N GLU A 135 -3.72 -14.59 2.53
CA GLU A 135 -3.18 -15.94 2.69
C GLU A 135 -1.82 -16.10 2.00
N GLU A 136 -1.62 -15.41 0.87
CA GLU A 136 -0.34 -15.37 0.17
C GLU A 136 0.73 -14.68 1.01
N ILE A 137 0.40 -13.55 1.63
CA ILE A 137 1.33 -12.86 2.54
C ILE A 137 1.63 -13.67 3.80
N LYS A 138 0.63 -14.35 4.38
CA LYS A 138 0.85 -15.28 5.50
C LYS A 138 1.77 -16.44 5.11
N SER A 139 1.63 -16.99 3.91
CA SER A 139 2.48 -18.08 3.41
C SER A 139 3.96 -17.68 3.32
N LEU A 140 4.25 -16.38 3.18
CA LEU A 140 5.59 -15.79 3.18
C LEU A 140 6.13 -15.51 4.59
N GLY A 141 5.43 -15.95 5.64
CA GLY A 141 5.83 -15.81 7.04
C GLY A 141 5.47 -14.46 7.66
N VAL A 142 4.64 -13.64 7.01
CA VAL A 142 4.22 -12.33 7.52
C VAL A 142 2.79 -12.42 8.07
N ASN A 143 2.63 -12.23 9.37
CA ASN A 143 1.31 -12.27 9.99
C ASN A 143 0.57 -10.93 9.83
N VAL A 144 -0.49 -10.93 9.04
CA VAL A 144 -1.38 -9.78 8.82
C VAL A 144 -2.84 -10.20 8.97
N ALA A 145 -3.71 -9.30 9.45
CA ALA A 145 -5.12 -9.64 9.63
C ALA A 145 -5.90 -9.64 8.31
N ARG A 146 -5.69 -8.60 7.49
CA ARG A 146 -6.13 -8.56 6.09
C ARG A 146 -5.19 -7.68 5.28
N ILE A 147 -4.92 -8.02 4.02
CA ILE A 147 -4.19 -7.13 3.10
C ILE A 147 -4.76 -7.22 1.69
N TRP A 148 -5.03 -6.06 1.10
CA TRP A 148 -5.40 -5.96 -0.31
C TRP A 148 -4.14 -5.80 -1.16
N SER A 149 -4.12 -6.45 -2.32
CA SER A 149 -3.08 -6.25 -3.33
C SER A 149 -3.71 -5.88 -4.67
N ALA A 150 -3.00 -5.06 -5.44
CA ALA A 150 -3.24 -4.92 -6.86
C ALA A 150 -2.92 -6.24 -7.58
N THR A 151 -3.62 -6.51 -8.68
CA THR A 151 -3.13 -7.44 -9.71
C THR A 151 -1.90 -6.85 -10.40
N HIS A 152 -1.18 -7.65 -11.19
CA HIS A 152 0.03 -7.17 -11.84
C HIS A 152 -0.22 -6.01 -12.80
N GLU A 153 -1.31 -6.03 -13.56
CA GLU A 153 -1.67 -4.91 -14.45
C GLU A 153 -1.97 -3.65 -13.65
N ARG A 154 -2.71 -3.77 -12.54
CA ARG A 154 -3.02 -2.62 -11.69
C ARG A 154 -1.78 -2.08 -11.02
N ALA A 155 -0.89 -2.95 -10.57
CA ALA A 155 0.38 -2.58 -9.96
C ALA A 155 1.28 -1.81 -10.94
N LEU A 156 1.36 -2.28 -12.19
CA LEU A 156 2.08 -1.60 -13.26
C LEU A 156 1.44 -0.24 -13.56
N PHE A 157 0.11 -0.18 -13.69
CA PHE A 157 -0.60 1.07 -13.96
C PHE A 157 -0.39 2.10 -12.84
N ASP A 158 -0.41 1.68 -11.57
CA ASP A 158 -0.12 2.54 -10.42
C ASP A 158 1.33 3.08 -10.45
N LEU A 159 2.31 2.23 -10.80
CA LEU A 159 3.70 2.69 -10.97
C LEU A 159 3.82 3.72 -12.10
N MET A 160 3.18 3.44 -13.24
CA MET A 160 3.18 4.34 -14.39
C MET A 160 2.52 5.67 -14.03
N TYR A 161 1.39 5.64 -13.31
CA TYR A 161 0.71 6.84 -12.81
C TYR A 161 1.62 7.61 -11.85
N HIS A 162 2.20 6.94 -10.86
CA HIS A 162 3.08 7.58 -9.90
C HIS A 162 4.31 8.22 -10.57
N PHE A 163 5.03 7.49 -11.42
CA PHE A 163 6.28 7.98 -12.01
C PHE A 163 6.04 8.94 -13.18
N PHE A 164 5.20 8.59 -14.14
CA PHE A 164 5.04 9.38 -15.36
C PHE A 164 4.06 10.54 -15.22
N GLU A 165 2.92 10.33 -14.55
CA GLU A 165 1.89 11.37 -14.38
C GLU A 165 2.21 12.28 -13.20
N VAL A 166 2.35 11.72 -11.99
CA VAL A 166 2.50 12.53 -10.77
C VAL A 166 3.91 13.10 -10.63
N ARG A 167 4.94 12.27 -10.80
CA ARG A 167 6.34 12.69 -10.58
C ARG A 167 7.04 13.19 -11.83
N GLN A 168 6.51 12.90 -13.01
CA GLN A 168 7.14 13.17 -14.31
C GLN A 168 8.62 12.72 -14.38
N LYS A 169 8.89 11.52 -13.85
CA LYS A 169 10.20 10.86 -13.81
C LYS A 169 10.17 9.53 -14.57
N PRO A 170 11.32 9.02 -15.03
CA PRO A 170 11.38 7.70 -15.65
C PRO A 170 11.00 6.59 -14.67
N MET A 171 10.53 5.46 -15.21
CA MET A 171 10.28 4.23 -14.43
C MET A 171 11.60 3.72 -13.84
N PRO A 172 11.70 3.49 -12.53
CA PRO A 172 12.93 2.97 -11.93
C PRO A 172 13.00 1.45 -12.05
N ASN A 173 14.10 0.96 -12.61
CA ASN A 173 14.55 -0.44 -12.49
C ASN A 173 13.53 -1.52 -12.91
N ILE A 174 12.59 -1.19 -13.79
CA ILE A 174 11.65 -2.13 -14.41
C ILE A 174 11.59 -1.77 -15.90
N GLN A 175 11.85 -2.75 -16.77
CA GLN A 175 11.62 -2.69 -18.20
C GLN A 175 10.38 -3.51 -18.58
N VAL A 176 9.77 -3.24 -19.73
CA VAL A 176 8.63 -4.02 -20.23
C VAL A 176 9.00 -5.49 -20.39
N SER A 177 10.17 -5.77 -20.98
CA SER A 177 10.70 -7.12 -21.19
C SER A 177 10.96 -7.92 -19.92
N ASP A 178 10.95 -7.27 -18.75
CA ASP A 178 11.15 -7.96 -17.47
C ASP A 178 9.84 -8.61 -16.97
N ILE A 179 8.69 -8.19 -17.52
CA ILE A 179 7.37 -8.49 -16.95
C ILE A 179 6.29 -8.80 -18.02
N ASP A 180 6.59 -8.73 -19.32
CA ASP A 180 5.60 -8.85 -20.41
C ASP A 180 5.15 -10.28 -20.71
N ASP A 181 5.83 -11.28 -20.12
CA ASP A 181 5.43 -12.68 -20.11
C ASP A 181 4.31 -12.99 -19.10
N VAL A 182 4.16 -12.16 -18.07
CA VAL A 182 3.14 -12.30 -17.02
C VAL A 182 2.08 -11.20 -17.10
N VAL A 183 2.48 -9.95 -17.33
CA VAL A 183 1.59 -8.78 -17.27
C VAL A 183 0.93 -8.53 -18.61
N ASN A 184 -0.40 -8.43 -18.62
CA ASN A 184 -1.13 -8.09 -19.85
C ASN A 184 -0.95 -6.61 -20.24
N MET A 185 0.09 -6.34 -21.04
CA MET A 185 0.42 -5.00 -21.53
C MET A 185 -0.71 -4.37 -22.35
N GLY A 186 -1.48 -5.16 -23.10
CA GLY A 186 -2.62 -4.68 -23.88
C GLY A 186 -3.71 -4.09 -23.00
N LYS A 187 -4.01 -4.75 -21.87
CA LYS A 187 -4.99 -4.29 -20.87
C LYS A 187 -4.53 -2.98 -20.21
N VAL A 188 -3.26 -2.89 -19.80
CA VAL A 188 -2.70 -1.66 -19.21
C VAL A 188 -2.71 -0.52 -20.23
N GLN A 189 -2.34 -0.79 -21.49
CA GLN A 189 -2.41 0.19 -22.57
C GLN A 189 -3.84 0.69 -22.80
N GLN A 190 -4.83 -0.19 -22.71
CA GLN A 190 -6.23 0.18 -22.84
C GLN A 190 -6.67 1.10 -21.70
N TRP A 191 -6.29 0.83 -20.44
CA TRP A 191 -6.58 1.76 -19.34
C TRP A 191 -5.96 3.13 -19.54
N VAL A 192 -4.72 3.23 -20.04
CA VAL A 192 -4.12 4.53 -20.36
C VAL A 192 -4.94 5.29 -21.41
N LYS A 193 -5.50 4.59 -22.40
CA LYS A 193 -6.39 5.19 -23.41
C LYS A 193 -7.72 5.61 -22.82
N ASP A 194 -8.35 4.76 -22.01
CA ASP A 194 -9.67 5.00 -21.40
C ASP A 194 -9.62 6.17 -20.42
N PHE A 195 -8.56 6.26 -19.62
CA PHE A 195 -8.39 7.34 -18.64
C PHE A 195 -7.68 8.58 -19.19
N ARG A 196 -7.39 8.62 -20.49
CA ARG A 196 -6.72 9.78 -21.13
C ARG A 196 -7.37 11.14 -20.82
N PRO A 197 -8.71 11.29 -20.70
CA PRO A 197 -9.31 12.57 -20.30
C PRO A 197 -8.94 13.04 -18.88
N PHE A 198 -8.48 12.13 -18.02
CA PHE A 198 -8.11 12.40 -16.62
C PHE A 198 -6.60 12.40 -16.39
N LEU A 199 -5.80 12.16 -17.43
CA LEU A 199 -4.34 12.16 -17.39
C LEU A 199 -3.81 13.39 -18.12
N SER A 200 -2.65 13.90 -17.71
CA SER A 200 -1.95 14.91 -18.49
C SER A 200 -1.53 14.35 -19.86
N SER A 201 -1.56 15.21 -20.89
CA SER A 201 -1.09 14.84 -22.24
C SER A 201 0.32 14.26 -22.24
N LYS A 202 1.20 14.79 -21.38
CA LYS A 202 2.59 14.34 -21.23
C LYS A 202 2.67 12.98 -20.54
N GLY A 203 1.97 12.79 -19.43
CA GLY A 203 1.95 11.53 -18.68
C GLY A 203 1.39 10.40 -19.53
N ALA A 204 0.19 10.57 -20.11
CA ALA A 204 -0.42 9.57 -20.98
C ALA A 204 0.47 9.22 -22.20
N SER A 205 1.12 10.21 -22.82
CA SER A 205 2.04 9.95 -23.94
C SER A 205 3.29 9.19 -23.49
N THR A 206 3.83 9.50 -22.31
CA THR A 206 5.01 8.82 -21.76
C THR A 206 4.68 7.38 -21.38
N MET A 207 3.52 7.16 -20.77
CA MET A 207 2.96 5.85 -20.45
C MET A 207 2.85 4.96 -21.68
N LEU A 208 2.20 5.45 -22.74
CA LEU A 208 2.04 4.69 -23.99
C LEU A 208 3.36 4.42 -24.69
N LYS A 209 4.29 5.39 -24.66
CA LYS A 209 5.64 5.19 -25.22
C LYS A 209 6.40 4.10 -24.47
N TRP A 210 6.30 4.09 -23.13
CA TRP A 210 6.98 3.10 -22.30
C TRP A 210 6.43 1.69 -22.52
N ILE A 211 5.10 1.51 -22.62
CA ILE A 211 4.49 0.18 -22.87
C ILE A 211 4.90 -0.39 -24.25
N ASN A 212 5.09 0.47 -25.25
CA ASN A 212 5.38 0.04 -26.61
C ASN A 212 6.90 -0.12 -26.89
N HIS A 213 7.74 -0.05 -25.86
CA HIS A 213 9.19 -0.09 -25.96
C HIS A 213 9.77 -1.32 -25.26
#